data_AF-A0A3S0HIH5-F1
#
_entry.id   AF-A0A3S0HIH5-F1
#
_cell.length_a   1.000
_cell.length_b   1.000
_cell.length_c   1.000
_cell.angle_alpha   90.00
_cell.angle_beta   90.00
_cell.angle_gamma   90.00
#
_symmetry.space_group_name_H-M   'P 1'
#
loop_
_entity.id
_entity.type
_entity.pdbx_description
1 polymer ?
#
loop_
_entity_poly.entity_id
_entity_poly.type
_entity_poly.pdbx_seq_one_letter_code
_entity_poly.pdbx_strand_id
1 'polypeptide(L)'
;MVATVMPFRGAGNFRFEDSRVAKFCGTAFAPSKTGGVVADDSKLFMSTDELRKYLATLSRPRTERTQGQDLARRFFKAFEKRISDYEGSDLQRIATSNTQRTQFYASSLLPRVAADLGMVHGKEEFKVDHVAARFGRNGYAIPSIYVESENSFSGATHEIRKLCSLNSPLRVLITFTQKPFTPEPAAGAYLQLREWQAIIREHHEGNEDFRGTVAVIVARVEKERRLTFTACAFHKTGDLAWPLSVLVERVLD
;
A
#
# COMPACT_ATOMS: atom_id res chain seq x y z
N MET A 1 -11.55 -31.38 -8.03
CA MET A 1 -10.25 -30.69 -7.94
C MET A 1 -9.51 -31.30 -6.78
N VAL A 2 -8.44 -32.05 -7.02
CA VAL A 2 -7.71 -32.80 -5.98
C VAL A 2 -6.24 -32.40 -6.05
N ALA A 3 -5.62 -32.14 -4.90
CA ALA A 3 -4.20 -31.87 -4.77
C ALA A 3 -3.50 -33.11 -4.19
N THR A 4 -2.40 -33.56 -4.81
CA THR A 4 -1.56 -34.65 -4.30
C THR A 4 -0.29 -34.06 -3.70
N VAL A 5 0.12 -34.52 -2.51
CA VAL A 5 1.36 -34.11 -1.84
C VAL A 5 2.31 -35.30 -1.79
N MET A 6 3.54 -35.13 -2.30
CA MET A 6 4.58 -36.14 -2.17
C MET A 6 5.55 -35.83 -1.01
N PRO A 7 6.03 -36.84 -0.28
CA PRO A 7 6.80 -36.66 0.95
C PRO A 7 8.30 -36.36 0.75
N PHE A 8 8.83 -36.28 -0.47
CA PHE A 8 10.27 -36.11 -0.68
C PHE A 8 10.60 -35.05 -1.73
N ARG A 9 10.67 -33.79 -1.29
CA ARG A 9 11.70 -32.80 -1.67
C ARG A 9 11.40 -31.48 -0.96
N GLY A 10 12.23 -31.16 0.04
CA GLY A 10 12.14 -29.93 0.81
C GLY A 10 12.32 -28.70 -0.08
N ALA A 11 11.36 -27.76 0.03
CA ALA A 11 11.46 -26.31 -0.16
C ALA A 11 10.10 -25.67 -0.51
N GLY A 12 9.00 -26.11 0.11
CA GLY A 12 7.83 -25.26 0.40
C GLY A 12 7.20 -24.44 -0.72
N ASN A 13 7.20 -24.91 -1.97
CA ASN A 13 6.51 -24.22 -3.08
C ASN A 13 5.27 -25.01 -3.49
N PHE A 14 4.08 -24.42 -3.35
CA PHE A 14 2.85 -24.95 -3.93
C PHE A 14 2.82 -24.65 -5.45
N ARG A 15 2.36 -25.61 -6.26
CA ARG A 15 1.95 -25.39 -7.65
C ARG A 15 0.61 -26.07 -7.92
N PHE A 16 -0.23 -25.42 -8.71
CA PHE A 16 -1.37 -26.05 -9.38
C PHE A 16 -0.88 -26.46 -10.78
N GLU A 17 -1.07 -27.72 -11.17
CA GLU A 17 -0.81 -28.15 -12.56
C GLU A 17 -2.09 -28.65 -13.23
N ASP A 18 -2.22 -28.35 -14.52
CA ASP A 18 -3.33 -28.70 -15.43
C ASP A 18 -3.21 -30.12 -16.02
N SER A 19 -2.77 -31.11 -15.24
CA SER A 19 -2.68 -32.50 -15.73
C SER A 19 -3.47 -33.49 -14.87
N ARG A 20 -4.16 -34.41 -15.55
CA ARG A 20 -5.06 -35.40 -14.92
C ARG A 20 -4.25 -36.47 -14.19
N VAL A 21 -4.15 -36.34 -12.87
CA VAL A 21 -3.65 -37.40 -11.99
C VAL A 21 -4.80 -38.34 -11.64
N ALA A 22 -4.70 -39.60 -12.08
CA ALA A 22 -5.69 -40.62 -11.85
C ALA A 22 -5.69 -41.10 -10.39
N LYS A 23 -6.90 -41.15 -9.80
CA LYS A 23 -7.30 -41.93 -8.62
C LYS A 23 -6.48 -41.75 -7.34
N PHE A 24 -6.71 -40.65 -6.62
CA PHE A 24 -6.75 -40.68 -5.14
C PHE A 24 -7.68 -39.55 -4.67
N CYS A 25 -8.62 -39.84 -3.77
CA CYS A 25 -9.46 -38.84 -3.10
C CYS A 25 -8.95 -38.68 -1.68
N GLY A 26 -8.14 -37.65 -1.43
CA GLY A 26 -7.68 -37.30 -0.08
C GLY A 26 -7.22 -35.85 -0.04
N THR A 27 -7.67 -35.10 0.95
CA THR A 27 -7.29 -33.70 1.16
C THR A 27 -6.21 -33.65 2.24
N ALA A 28 -5.03 -33.10 1.93
CA ALA A 28 -3.96 -32.90 2.90
C ALA A 28 -3.68 -31.41 3.10
N PHE A 29 -3.43 -30.99 4.36
CA PHE A 29 -2.99 -29.64 4.71
C PHE A 29 -1.48 -29.65 5.00
N ALA A 30 -0.78 -28.56 4.67
CA ALA A 30 0.67 -28.42 4.87
C ALA A 30 0.98 -27.23 5.81
N PRO A 31 2.10 -27.28 6.55
CA PRO A 31 2.40 -26.34 7.63
C PRO A 31 2.68 -24.91 7.14
N SER A 32 2.24 -23.91 7.93
CA SER A 32 2.65 -22.51 7.82
C SER A 32 3.58 -22.15 8.98
N LYS A 33 4.73 -21.53 8.70
CA LYS A 33 5.73 -21.14 9.71
C LYS A 33 5.34 -19.91 10.54
N THR A 34 4.16 -19.31 10.32
CA THR A 34 3.80 -18.05 10.95
C THR A 34 2.38 -18.09 11.54
N GLY A 35 2.30 -18.57 12.79
CA GLY A 35 1.46 -18.04 13.88
C GLY A 35 -0.06 -17.98 13.75
N GLY A 36 -0.68 -18.34 12.62
CA GLY A 36 -2.12 -18.15 12.40
C GLY A 36 -2.89 -19.40 11.97
N VAL A 37 -2.24 -20.55 11.83
CA VAL A 37 -2.87 -21.78 11.38
C VAL A 37 -2.66 -22.86 12.42
N VAL A 38 -3.70 -23.66 12.62
CA VAL A 38 -3.74 -24.82 13.51
C VAL A 38 -2.52 -25.71 13.26
N ALA A 39 -1.85 -26.12 14.33
CA ALA A 39 -0.74 -27.07 14.27
C ALA A 39 -1.14 -28.33 13.49
N ASP A 40 -0.26 -28.78 12.60
CA ASP A 40 -0.40 -30.04 11.89
C ASP A 40 -0.31 -31.19 12.89
N ASP A 41 -1.44 -31.85 13.15
CA ASP A 41 -1.51 -33.03 14.01
C ASP A 41 -1.37 -34.34 13.23
N SER A 42 -0.96 -34.26 11.96
CA SER A 42 -0.72 -35.40 11.06
C SER A 42 -1.94 -36.31 10.85
N LYS A 43 -3.16 -35.82 11.11
CA LYS A 43 -4.37 -36.59 10.85
C LYS A 43 -4.69 -36.64 9.36
N LEU A 44 -4.84 -37.87 8.85
CA LEU A 44 -5.38 -38.14 7.52
C LEU A 44 -6.90 -38.26 7.63
N PHE A 45 -7.63 -37.52 6.80
CA PHE A 45 -9.09 -37.58 6.74
C PHE A 45 -9.52 -38.47 5.59
N MET A 46 -10.34 -39.48 5.88
CA MET A 46 -10.86 -40.43 4.88
C MET A 46 -12.20 -39.96 4.29
N SER A 47 -12.79 -38.89 4.84
CA SER A 47 -14.00 -38.28 4.31
C SER A 47 -14.08 -36.76 4.57
N THR A 48 -14.94 -36.07 3.82
CA THR A 48 -15.25 -34.65 4.03
C THR A 48 -15.91 -34.36 5.38
N ASP A 49 -16.63 -35.32 5.94
CA ASP A 49 -17.30 -35.15 7.24
C ASP A 49 -16.34 -35.29 8.42
N GLU A 50 -15.34 -36.17 8.32
CA GLU A 50 -14.23 -36.22 9.29
C GLU A 50 -13.44 -34.92 9.31
N LEU A 51 -13.15 -34.36 8.13
CA LEU A 51 -12.50 -33.06 8.01
C LEU A 51 -13.34 -31.94 8.64
N ARG A 52 -14.65 -31.90 8.38
CA ARG A 52 -15.55 -30.90 9.00
C ARG A 52 -15.58 -31.00 10.52
N LYS A 53 -15.68 -32.23 11.06
CA LYS A 53 -15.64 -32.47 12.51
C LYS A 53 -14.32 -32.01 13.11
N TYR A 54 -13.21 -32.36 12.47
CA TYR A 54 -11.89 -31.92 12.89
C TYR A 54 -11.76 -30.39 12.88
N LEU A 55 -12.09 -29.73 11.77
CA LEU A 55 -12.06 -28.26 11.67
C LEU A 55 -12.95 -27.56 12.72
N ALA A 56 -14.03 -28.20 13.18
CA ALA A 56 -14.87 -27.69 14.25
C ALA A 56 -14.24 -27.83 15.64
N THR A 57 -13.35 -28.81 15.84
CA THR A 57 -12.56 -28.99 17.09
C THR A 57 -11.36 -28.06 17.18
N LEU A 58 -10.89 -27.55 16.05
CA LEU A 58 -9.84 -26.55 16.04
C LEU A 58 -10.47 -25.26 16.55
N SER A 59 -10.12 -24.88 17.79
CA SER A 59 -10.33 -23.52 18.30
C SER A 59 -9.76 -22.60 17.24
N ARG A 60 -10.62 -21.99 16.41
CA ARG A 60 -10.18 -21.01 15.42
C ARG A 60 -9.32 -20.04 16.23
N PRO A 61 -8.02 -19.87 15.90
CA PRO A 61 -7.32 -18.72 16.44
C PRO A 61 -8.24 -17.56 16.10
N ARG A 62 -8.72 -16.86 17.13
CA ARG A 62 -9.25 -15.52 16.92
C ARG A 62 -8.00 -14.75 16.48
N THR A 63 -7.62 -14.87 15.22
CA THR A 63 -6.81 -13.85 14.58
C THR A 63 -7.66 -12.62 14.72
N GLU A 64 -7.27 -11.76 15.65
CA GLU A 64 -7.83 -10.43 15.76
C GLU A 64 -7.84 -9.86 14.35
N ARG A 65 -9.02 -9.48 13.89
CA ARG A 65 -9.15 -8.97 12.53
C ARG A 65 -8.35 -7.69 12.46
N THR A 66 -7.53 -7.56 11.43
CA THR A 66 -6.84 -6.30 11.21
C THR A 66 -7.86 -5.24 10.79
N GLN A 67 -7.56 -3.96 11.06
CA GLN A 67 -8.37 -2.83 10.61
C GLN A 67 -8.68 -2.92 9.10
N GLY A 68 -7.68 -3.32 8.28
CA GLY A 68 -7.84 -3.52 6.85
C GLY A 68 -8.84 -4.62 6.46
N GLN A 69 -8.88 -5.73 7.20
CA GLN A 69 -9.85 -6.81 6.97
C GLN A 69 -11.27 -6.35 7.29
N ASP A 70 -11.46 -5.59 8.38
CA ASP A 70 -12.77 -5.06 8.73
C ASP A 70 -13.23 -3.98 7.75
N LEU A 71 -12.33 -3.11 7.29
CA LEU A 71 -12.63 -2.12 6.26
C LEU A 71 -13.03 -2.79 4.94
N ALA A 72 -12.28 -3.81 4.49
CA ALA A 72 -12.60 -4.54 3.27
C ALA A 72 -14.00 -5.19 3.34
N ARG A 73 -14.33 -5.81 4.48
CA ARG A 73 -15.67 -6.38 4.70
C ARG A 73 -16.77 -5.33 4.64
N ARG A 74 -16.57 -4.16 5.26
CA ARG A 74 -17.52 -3.04 5.20
C ARG A 74 -17.66 -2.53 3.77
N PHE A 75 -16.55 -2.39 3.05
CA PHE A 75 -16.53 -1.99 1.66
C PHE A 75 -17.33 -2.95 0.78
N PHE A 76 -17.10 -4.27 0.87
CA PHE A 76 -17.85 -5.25 0.09
C PHE A 76 -19.35 -5.21 0.36
N LYS A 77 -19.76 -5.07 1.62
CA LYS A 77 -21.18 -4.91 1.96
C LYS A 77 -21.79 -3.64 1.39
N ALA A 78 -21.08 -2.51 1.50
CA ALA A 78 -21.53 -1.24 0.93
C ALA A 78 -21.60 -1.33 -0.61
N PHE A 79 -20.61 -1.94 -1.24
CA PHE A 79 -20.57 -2.16 -2.68
C PHE A 79 -21.73 -3.04 -3.16
N GLU A 80 -21.95 -4.20 -2.52
CA GLU A 80 -23.03 -5.13 -2.82
C GLU A 80 -24.41 -4.47 -2.71
N LYS A 81 -24.64 -3.74 -1.60
CA LYS A 81 -25.85 -2.95 -1.40
C LYS A 81 -26.04 -1.96 -2.54
N ARG A 82 -25.01 -1.16 -2.84
CA ARG A 82 -25.12 -0.07 -3.84
C ARG A 82 -25.21 -0.56 -5.26
N ILE A 83 -24.56 -1.66 -5.63
CA ILE A 83 -24.70 -2.21 -6.98
C ILE A 83 -26.09 -2.83 -7.20
N SER A 84 -26.70 -3.38 -6.14
CA SER A 84 -28.06 -3.94 -6.20
C SER A 84 -29.16 -2.89 -6.36
N ASP A 85 -28.86 -1.61 -6.07
CA ASP A 85 -29.77 -0.48 -6.29
C ASP A 85 -29.90 -0.09 -7.78
N TYR A 86 -29.07 -0.65 -8.68
CA TYR A 86 -29.07 -0.33 -10.12
C TYR A 86 -29.85 -1.36 -10.94
N GLU A 87 -30.55 -0.87 -11.96
CA GLU A 87 -31.27 -1.74 -12.90
C GLU A 87 -30.35 -2.47 -13.86
N GLY A 88 -30.83 -3.57 -14.45
CA GLY A 88 -30.06 -4.35 -15.42
C GLY A 88 -29.61 -3.55 -16.64
N SER A 89 -30.37 -2.54 -17.06
CA SER A 89 -30.02 -1.62 -18.16
C SER A 89 -28.78 -0.77 -17.84
N ASP A 90 -28.68 -0.25 -16.61
CA ASP A 90 -27.50 0.48 -16.14
C ASP A 90 -26.28 -0.42 -16.07
N LEU A 91 -26.45 -1.65 -15.59
CA LEU A 91 -25.37 -2.65 -15.50
C LEU A 91 -24.88 -3.10 -16.88
N GLN A 92 -25.76 -3.18 -17.89
CA GLN A 92 -25.37 -3.46 -19.27
C GLN A 92 -24.45 -2.38 -19.84
N ARG A 93 -24.66 -1.10 -19.51
CA ARG A 93 -23.79 0.01 -19.96
C ARG A 93 -22.36 -0.13 -19.47
N ILE A 94 -22.16 -0.71 -18.28
CA ILE A 94 -20.83 -1.01 -17.73
C ILE A 94 -20.10 -2.06 -18.59
N ALA A 95 -20.83 -2.98 -19.21
CA ALA A 95 -20.28 -4.03 -20.07
C ALA A 95 -19.92 -3.52 -21.48
N THR A 96 -20.52 -2.41 -21.93
CA THR A 96 -20.38 -1.89 -23.30
C THR A 96 -18.97 -1.34 -23.62
N SER A 97 -18.37 -0.55 -22.73
CA SER A 97 -17.04 0.02 -22.98
C SER A 97 -16.28 0.36 -21.70
N ASN A 98 -14.95 0.45 -21.82
CA ASN A 98 -14.07 0.86 -20.72
C ASN A 98 -14.44 2.26 -20.21
N THR A 99 -14.75 3.21 -21.10
CA THR A 99 -15.13 4.58 -20.72
C THR A 99 -16.42 4.61 -19.90
N GLN A 100 -17.46 3.91 -20.36
CA GLN A 100 -18.74 3.85 -19.65
C GLN A 100 -18.60 3.19 -18.27
N ARG A 101 -17.77 2.14 -18.19
CA ARG A 101 -17.43 1.47 -16.93
C ARG A 101 -16.73 2.39 -15.93
N THR A 102 -15.68 3.07 -16.37
CA THR A 102 -14.93 4.02 -15.51
C THR A 102 -15.83 5.15 -15.03
N GLN A 103 -16.65 5.72 -15.93
CA GLN A 103 -17.59 6.79 -15.58
C GLN A 103 -18.65 6.31 -14.58
N PHE A 104 -19.21 5.12 -14.78
CA PHE A 104 -20.19 4.55 -13.85
C PHE A 104 -19.60 4.39 -12.44
N TYR A 105 -18.39 3.83 -12.32
CA TYR A 105 -17.75 3.70 -11.02
C TYR A 105 -17.46 5.06 -10.38
N ALA A 106 -16.81 5.97 -11.12
CA ALA A 106 -16.35 7.25 -10.58
C ALA A 106 -17.49 8.24 -10.26
N SER A 107 -18.58 8.24 -11.04
CA SER A 107 -19.65 9.23 -10.91
C SER A 107 -20.91 8.70 -10.24
N SER A 108 -21.12 7.39 -10.20
CA SER A 108 -22.39 6.82 -9.70
C SER A 108 -22.18 5.90 -8.49
N LEU A 109 -21.38 4.84 -8.65
CA LEU A 109 -21.28 3.80 -7.63
C LEU A 109 -20.37 4.20 -6.45
N LEU A 110 -19.10 4.51 -6.72
CA LEU A 110 -18.09 4.71 -5.67
C LEU A 110 -18.39 5.91 -4.75
N PRO A 111 -18.95 7.04 -5.22
CA PRO A 111 -19.36 8.12 -4.32
C PRO A 111 -20.36 7.67 -3.24
N ARG A 112 -21.31 6.80 -3.61
CA ARG A 112 -22.32 6.26 -2.68
C ARG A 112 -21.72 5.22 -1.73
N VAL A 113 -20.80 4.39 -2.22
CA VAL A 113 -20.06 3.43 -1.39
C VAL A 113 -19.21 4.17 -0.36
N ALA A 114 -18.49 5.22 -0.76
CA ALA A 114 -17.70 6.05 0.15
C ALA A 114 -18.57 6.70 1.23
N ALA A 115 -19.72 7.27 0.84
CA ALA A 115 -20.68 7.85 1.79
C ALA A 115 -21.17 6.83 2.83
N ASP A 116 -21.50 5.60 2.42
CA ASP A 116 -21.91 4.51 3.33
C ASP A 116 -20.80 4.09 4.31
N LEU A 117 -19.53 4.37 3.97
CA LEU A 117 -18.37 4.13 4.83
C LEU A 117 -18.02 5.34 5.72
N GLY A 118 -18.70 6.48 5.57
CA GLY A 118 -18.36 7.74 6.22
C GLY A 118 -17.11 8.40 5.64
N MET A 119 -16.81 8.15 4.37
CA MET A 119 -15.62 8.61 3.66
C MET A 119 -15.98 9.57 2.53
N VAL A 120 -15.02 10.40 2.12
CA VAL A 120 -15.15 11.29 0.97
C VAL A 120 -14.57 10.61 -0.27
N HIS A 121 -15.31 10.68 -1.38
CA HIS A 121 -14.82 10.18 -2.66
C HIS A 121 -13.93 11.23 -3.35
N GLY A 122 -12.64 10.92 -3.47
CA GLY A 122 -11.68 11.69 -4.25
C GLY A 122 -11.65 11.28 -5.73
N LYS A 123 -10.99 12.07 -6.57
CA LYS A 123 -10.63 11.65 -7.94
C LYS A 123 -9.39 10.75 -7.90
N GLU A 124 -8.93 10.29 -9.06
CA GLU A 124 -7.63 9.65 -9.18
C GLU A 124 -6.54 10.63 -8.70
N GLU A 125 -5.93 10.31 -7.56
CA GLU A 125 -4.88 11.14 -6.94
C GLU A 125 -3.48 10.54 -7.13
N PHE A 126 -3.38 9.31 -7.67
CA PHE A 126 -2.25 8.45 -7.37
C PHE A 126 -1.39 8.10 -8.60
N LYS A 127 -0.41 8.95 -8.90
CA LYS A 127 0.68 8.66 -9.84
C LYS A 127 2.01 9.16 -9.26
N VAL A 128 2.99 8.27 -9.21
CA VAL A 128 4.36 8.55 -8.74
C VAL A 128 5.31 8.68 -9.91
N ASP A 129 6.22 9.66 -9.84
CA ASP A 129 7.19 9.92 -10.91
C ASP A 129 8.18 8.78 -11.12
N HIS A 130 8.78 8.26 -10.04
CA HIS A 130 9.77 7.20 -10.11
C HIS A 130 9.62 6.13 -9.03
N VAL A 131 10.02 4.91 -9.39
CA VAL A 131 9.98 3.74 -8.50
C VAL A 131 11.28 2.95 -8.64
N ALA A 132 11.94 2.67 -7.52
CA ALA A 132 13.01 1.69 -7.46
C ALA A 132 12.49 0.39 -6.84
N ALA A 133 12.76 -0.73 -7.50
CA ALA A 133 12.27 -2.05 -7.12
C ALA A 133 13.39 -3.08 -7.08
N ARG A 134 13.23 -4.07 -6.20
CA ARG A 134 14.03 -5.31 -6.22
C ARG A 134 13.23 -6.42 -6.86
N PHE A 135 13.89 -7.31 -7.61
CA PHE A 135 13.21 -8.46 -8.17
C PHE A 135 13.14 -9.60 -7.16
N GLY A 136 11.94 -10.14 -6.95
CA GLY A 136 11.73 -11.35 -6.16
C GLY A 136 12.15 -12.61 -6.92
N ARG A 137 12.17 -13.75 -6.22
CA ARG A 137 12.55 -15.05 -6.81
C ARG A 137 11.71 -15.46 -8.03
N ASN A 138 10.47 -15.00 -8.09
CA ASN A 138 9.54 -15.29 -9.19
C ASN A 138 9.61 -14.24 -10.33
N GLY A 139 10.61 -13.35 -10.33
CA GLY A 139 10.78 -12.33 -11.36
C GLY A 139 9.86 -11.12 -11.24
N TYR A 140 9.03 -11.03 -10.20
CA TYR A 140 8.20 -9.84 -9.94
C TYR A 140 9.04 -8.72 -9.33
N ALA A 141 8.88 -7.50 -9.86
CA ALA A 141 9.42 -6.29 -9.26
C ALA A 141 8.66 -5.96 -7.97
N ILE A 142 9.40 -5.77 -6.87
CA ILE A 142 8.90 -5.40 -5.55
C ILE A 142 9.41 -3.98 -5.26
N PRO A 143 8.58 -2.94 -5.44
CA PRO A 143 8.94 -1.57 -5.12
C PRO A 143 9.43 -1.43 -3.68
N SER A 144 10.44 -0.59 -3.49
CA SER A 144 10.99 -0.29 -2.17
C SER A 144 11.25 1.21 -1.97
N ILE A 145 11.43 1.96 -3.06
CA ILE A 145 11.61 3.41 -3.03
C ILE A 145 10.63 4.02 -4.03
N TYR A 146 9.90 5.03 -3.57
CA TYR A 146 9.01 5.85 -4.39
C TYR A 146 9.49 7.28 -4.35
N VAL A 147 9.58 7.94 -5.50
CA VAL A 147 10.10 9.30 -5.62
C VAL A 147 9.08 10.17 -6.33
N GLU A 148 8.73 11.29 -5.71
CA GLU A 148 8.05 12.41 -6.37
C GLU A 148 9.05 13.54 -6.60
N SER A 149 8.96 14.18 -7.76
CA SER A 149 9.74 15.35 -8.12
C SER A 149 8.82 16.55 -8.35
N GLU A 150 9.02 17.60 -7.56
CA GLU A 150 8.23 18.84 -7.66
C GLU A 150 9.14 20.02 -8.01
N ASN A 151 8.71 20.86 -8.95
CA ASN A 151 9.48 22.03 -9.35
C ASN A 151 9.32 23.20 -8.38
N SER A 152 8.30 23.17 -7.54
CA SER A 152 7.96 24.23 -6.59
C SER A 152 7.85 23.74 -5.15
N PHE A 153 8.78 24.18 -4.30
CA PHE A 153 8.76 23.90 -2.87
C PHE A 153 7.43 24.22 -2.17
N SER A 154 6.75 25.30 -2.57
CA SER A 154 5.44 25.68 -2.01
C SER A 154 4.27 24.82 -2.50
N GLY A 155 4.44 24.11 -3.63
CA GLY A 155 3.44 23.18 -4.17
C GLY A 155 3.57 21.76 -3.64
N ALA A 156 4.73 21.41 -3.08
CA ALA A 156 5.09 20.03 -2.75
C ALA A 156 4.30 19.42 -1.57
N THR A 157 3.46 20.19 -0.87
CA THR A 157 2.54 19.68 0.16
C THR A 157 1.62 18.59 -0.39
N HIS A 158 1.13 18.74 -1.61
CA HIS A 158 0.31 17.72 -2.25
C HIS A 158 1.11 16.42 -2.46
N GLU A 159 2.37 16.54 -2.85
CA GLU A 159 3.27 15.41 -3.07
C GLU A 159 3.62 14.66 -1.78
N ILE A 160 3.77 15.36 -0.66
CA ILE A 160 3.92 14.69 0.64
C ILE A 160 2.68 13.88 1.02
N ARG A 161 1.47 14.43 0.82
CA ARG A 161 0.22 13.68 1.08
C ARG A 161 0.15 12.42 0.21
N LYS A 162 0.48 12.57 -1.07
CA LYS A 162 0.53 11.45 -2.02
C LYS A 162 1.53 10.38 -1.56
N LEU A 163 2.77 10.76 -1.24
CA LEU A 163 3.75 9.82 -0.70
C LEU A 163 3.25 9.14 0.59
N CYS A 164 2.58 9.86 1.49
CA CYS A 164 2.05 9.28 2.73
C CYS A 164 0.88 8.29 2.52
N SER A 165 0.20 8.35 1.38
CA SER A 165 -0.81 7.36 1.00
C SER A 165 -0.19 6.00 0.58
N LEU A 166 1.14 5.95 0.38
CA LEU A 166 1.86 4.70 0.10
C LEU A 166 2.38 4.05 1.38
N ASN A 167 2.19 2.74 1.46
CA ASN A 167 2.94 1.93 2.40
C ASN A 167 4.21 1.39 1.73
N SER A 168 5.37 1.95 2.07
CA SER A 168 6.66 1.52 1.53
C SER A 168 7.81 1.81 2.50
N PRO A 169 8.96 1.13 2.36
CA PRO A 169 10.13 1.37 3.21
C PRO A 169 10.64 2.83 3.13
N LEU A 170 10.75 3.37 1.91
CA LEU A 170 11.26 4.72 1.67
C LEU A 170 10.41 5.45 0.63
N ARG A 171 10.02 6.68 0.99
CA ARG A 171 9.38 7.66 0.11
C ARG A 171 10.26 8.89 0.05
N VAL A 172 10.46 9.46 -1.13
CA VAL A 172 11.37 10.58 -1.35
C VAL A 172 10.63 11.68 -2.08
N LEU A 173 10.62 12.88 -1.51
CA LEU A 173 10.29 14.10 -2.24
C LEU A 173 11.60 14.75 -2.68
N ILE A 174 11.73 15.07 -3.95
CA ILE A 174 12.77 15.95 -4.47
C ILE A 174 12.09 17.23 -4.92
N THR A 175 12.53 18.39 -4.42
CA THR A 175 11.92 19.67 -4.79
C THR A 175 12.94 20.78 -4.97
N PHE A 176 12.54 21.87 -5.61
CA PHE A 176 13.37 23.05 -5.82
C PHE A 176 12.85 24.29 -5.07
N THR A 177 13.75 25.12 -4.54
CA THR A 177 13.43 26.42 -3.94
C THR A 177 14.45 27.50 -4.28
N GLN A 178 14.01 28.75 -4.32
CA GLN A 178 14.87 29.94 -4.37
C GLN A 178 15.11 30.54 -2.97
N LYS A 179 14.29 30.18 -1.98
CA LYS A 179 14.38 30.72 -0.62
C LYS A 179 15.44 29.95 0.19
N PRO A 180 16.10 30.58 1.18
CA PRO A 180 16.97 29.86 2.11
C PRO A 180 16.23 28.67 2.73
N PHE A 181 16.85 27.49 2.64
CA PHE A 181 16.35 26.26 3.25
C PHE A 181 17.22 25.92 4.46
N THR A 182 17.00 26.69 5.52
CA THR A 182 17.74 26.62 6.79
C THR A 182 16.79 26.23 7.92
N PRO A 183 17.30 25.70 9.04
CA PRO A 183 16.49 25.34 10.20
C PRO A 183 16.04 26.57 11.03
N GLU A 184 16.34 27.79 10.58
CA GLU A 184 16.00 29.00 11.31
C GLU A 184 14.47 29.22 11.33
N PRO A 185 13.85 29.51 12.49
CA PRO A 185 12.39 29.63 12.61
C PRO A 185 11.76 30.71 11.72
N ALA A 186 12.51 31.76 11.38
CA ALA A 186 12.06 32.85 10.51
C ALA A 186 12.18 32.51 9.01
N ALA A 187 12.85 31.40 8.65
CA ALA A 187 12.93 30.95 7.27
C ALA A 187 11.62 30.26 6.88
N GLY A 188 11.06 30.60 5.70
CA GLY A 188 9.86 29.95 5.17
C GLY A 188 10.00 28.41 5.03
N ALA A 189 11.24 27.92 4.98
CA ALA A 189 11.59 26.51 5.04
C ALA A 189 11.10 25.79 6.30
N TYR A 190 11.23 26.44 7.46
CA TYR A 190 10.86 25.85 8.73
C TYR A 190 9.35 25.62 8.84
N LEU A 191 8.54 26.58 8.38
CA LEU A 191 7.08 26.45 8.35
C LEU A 191 6.63 25.30 7.45
N GLN A 192 7.24 25.18 6.27
CA GLN A 192 6.90 24.12 5.33
C GLN A 192 7.29 22.73 5.85
N LEU A 193 8.46 22.61 6.49
CA LEU A 193 8.88 21.36 7.14
C LEU A 193 7.91 20.95 8.26
N ARG A 194 7.43 21.91 9.05
CA ARG A 194 6.41 21.64 10.09
C ARG A 194 5.08 21.19 9.49
N GLU A 195 4.67 21.77 8.37
CA GLU A 195 3.46 21.33 7.65
C GLU A 195 3.61 19.88 7.17
N TRP A 196 4.73 19.53 6.55
CA TRP A 196 4.98 18.16 6.10
C TRP A 196 5.06 17.16 7.27
N GLN A 197 5.70 17.55 8.37
CA GLN A 197 5.69 16.78 9.61
C GLN A 197 4.28 16.54 10.14
N ALA A 198 3.41 17.56 10.12
CA ALA A 198 2.02 17.43 10.55
C ALA A 198 1.24 16.44 9.67
N ILE A 199 1.40 16.52 8.34
CA ILE A 199 0.78 15.56 7.42
C ILE A 199 1.22 14.13 7.71
N ILE A 200 2.52 13.90 7.90
CA ILE A 200 3.05 12.56 8.20
C ILE A 200 2.45 12.03 9.52
N ARG A 201 2.31 12.87 10.53
CA ARG A 201 1.67 12.52 11.82
C ARG A 201 0.20 12.15 11.64
N GLU A 202 -0.57 12.96 10.92
CA GLU A 202 -1.99 12.67 10.66
C GLU A 202 -2.17 11.31 9.97
N HIS A 203 -1.32 10.98 8.99
CA HIS A 203 -1.35 9.67 8.35
C HIS A 203 -0.97 8.53 9.30
N HIS A 204 -0.01 8.75 10.21
CA HIS A 204 0.37 7.76 11.20
C HIS A 204 -0.72 7.48 12.23
N GLU A 205 -1.35 8.54 12.74
CA GLU A 205 -2.43 8.46 13.73
C GLU A 205 -3.71 7.88 13.11
N GLY A 206 -3.97 8.19 11.83
CA GLY A 206 -5.15 7.72 11.10
C GLY A 206 -5.02 6.31 10.48
N ASN A 207 -3.81 5.76 10.35
CA ASN A 207 -3.57 4.48 9.71
C ASN A 207 -2.54 3.64 10.48
N GLU A 208 -3.03 2.61 11.18
CA GLU A 208 -2.20 1.71 11.99
C GLU A 208 -1.14 0.97 11.16
N ASP A 209 -1.34 0.80 9.85
CA ASP A 209 -0.42 0.14 8.93
C ASP A 209 0.56 1.10 8.25
N PHE A 210 0.53 2.40 8.57
CA PHE A 210 1.49 3.37 8.06
C PHE A 210 2.91 3.04 8.56
N ARG A 211 3.84 2.74 7.64
CA ARG A 211 5.23 2.34 7.95
C ARG A 211 6.22 3.10 7.07
N GLY A 212 7.50 2.94 7.38
CA GLY A 212 8.62 3.46 6.59
C GLY A 212 9.03 4.89 6.92
N THR A 213 9.91 5.43 6.08
CA THR A 213 10.51 6.77 6.20
C THR A 213 10.05 7.65 5.05
N VAL A 214 9.93 8.96 5.30
CA VAL A 214 9.73 9.99 4.28
C VAL A 214 10.96 10.88 4.26
N ALA A 215 11.72 10.86 3.17
CA ALA A 215 12.88 11.71 2.96
C ALA A 215 12.50 12.90 2.08
N VAL A 216 13.11 14.06 2.34
CA VAL A 216 12.95 15.24 1.51
C VAL A 216 14.32 15.75 1.12
N ILE A 217 14.49 16.01 -0.18
CA ILE A 217 15.68 16.59 -0.78
C ILE A 217 15.25 17.91 -1.44
N VAL A 218 15.91 18.99 -1.07
CA VAL A 218 15.64 20.33 -1.59
C VAL A 218 16.87 20.84 -2.32
N ALA A 219 16.71 21.06 -3.62
CA ALA A 219 17.68 21.75 -4.45
C ALA A 219 17.47 23.27 -4.39
N ARG A 220 18.56 24.02 -4.37
CA ARG A 220 18.54 25.49 -4.43
C ARG A 220 19.73 25.98 -5.24
N VAL A 221 19.48 26.93 -6.13
CA VAL A 221 20.54 27.68 -6.81
C VAL A 221 20.64 29.06 -6.18
N GLU A 222 21.84 29.40 -5.72
CA GLU A 222 22.16 30.73 -5.18
C GLU A 222 22.62 31.69 -6.28
N LYS A 223 22.72 32.99 -5.94
CA LYS A 223 23.09 34.05 -6.89
C LYS A 223 24.43 33.81 -7.60
N GLU A 224 25.36 33.11 -6.95
CA GLU A 224 26.70 32.80 -7.47
C GLU A 224 26.73 31.50 -8.30
N ARG A 225 25.58 31.06 -8.84
CA ARG A 225 25.44 29.78 -9.56
C ARG A 225 25.87 28.58 -8.71
N ARG A 226 25.79 28.70 -7.39
CA ARG A 226 26.03 27.60 -6.46
C ARG A 226 24.74 26.80 -6.29
N LEU A 227 24.77 25.54 -6.72
CA LEU A 227 23.72 24.56 -6.51
C LEU A 227 23.99 23.80 -5.21
N THR A 228 23.09 23.93 -4.24
CA THR A 228 23.12 23.20 -2.97
C THR A 228 21.92 22.26 -2.91
N PHE A 229 22.17 21.02 -2.53
CA PHE A 229 21.13 20.06 -2.14
C PHE A 229 21.18 19.86 -0.64
N THR A 230 20.06 20.09 0.01
CA THR A 230 19.89 19.87 1.45
C THR A 230 18.82 18.80 1.65
N ALA A 231 18.99 17.93 2.64
CA ALA A 231 18.02 16.89 2.91
C ALA A 231 17.73 16.70 4.39
N CYS A 232 16.54 16.15 4.66
CA CYS A 232 16.13 15.64 5.95
C CYS A 232 15.28 14.38 5.75
N ALA A 233 15.02 13.65 6.83
CA ALA A 233 14.11 12.51 6.79
C ALA A 233 13.25 12.45 8.05
N PHE A 234 12.05 11.93 7.90
CA PHE A 234 11.05 11.77 8.94
C PHE A 234 10.75 10.28 9.15
N HIS A 235 10.66 9.89 10.42
CA HIS A 235 10.04 8.63 10.81
C HIS A 235 8.55 8.64 10.48
N LYS A 236 7.92 7.46 10.55
CA LYS A 236 6.47 7.36 10.43
C LYS A 236 5.72 8.24 11.45
N THR A 237 6.30 8.55 12.61
CA THR A 237 5.69 9.43 13.62
C THR A 237 5.78 10.93 13.25
N GLY A 238 6.34 11.25 12.08
CA GLY A 238 6.68 12.62 11.68
C GLY A 238 7.85 13.21 12.44
N ASP A 239 8.46 12.50 13.39
CA ASP A 239 9.69 12.98 14.04
C ASP A 239 10.87 12.91 13.07
N LEU A 240 11.82 13.83 13.22
CA LEU A 240 13.03 13.82 12.39
C LEU A 240 13.86 12.57 12.67
N ALA A 241 13.98 11.72 11.65
CA ALA A 241 14.90 10.58 11.62
C ALA A 241 16.32 11.02 11.24
N TRP A 242 16.40 12.03 10.37
CA TRP A 242 17.66 12.61 9.93
C TRP A 242 17.51 14.14 9.92
N PRO A 243 18.37 14.88 10.65
CA PRO A 243 18.27 16.32 10.75
C PRO A 243 18.59 16.99 9.40
N LEU A 244 18.11 18.22 9.23
CA LEU A 244 18.39 18.99 8.03
C LEU A 244 19.90 19.17 7.83
N SER A 245 20.42 18.70 6.70
CA SER A 245 21.86 18.69 6.41
C SER A 245 22.13 18.90 4.93
N VAL A 246 23.23 19.57 4.62
CA VAL A 246 23.69 19.75 3.23
C VAL A 246 24.27 18.43 2.74
N LEU A 247 23.71 17.90 1.65
CA LEU A 247 24.19 16.68 1.00
C LEU A 247 25.33 16.97 0.04
N VAL A 248 25.18 18.01 -0.79
CA VAL A 248 26.19 18.39 -1.77
C VAL A 248 26.06 19.87 -2.13
N GLU A 249 27.19 20.50 -2.38
CA GLU A 249 27.29 21.83 -2.99
C GLU A 249 28.16 21.76 -4.24
N ARG A 250 27.73 22.43 -5.31
CA ARG A 250 28.47 22.54 -6.58
C ARG A 250 28.36 23.95 -7.13
N VAL A 251 29.46 24.49 -7.64
CA VAL A 251 29.44 25.69 -8.47
C VAL A 251 29.14 25.24 -9.90
N LEU A 252 28.18 25.90 -10.55
CA LEU A 252 27.80 25.60 -11.93
C LEU A 252 28.66 26.44 -12.89
N ASP A 253 29.30 25.77 -13.84
CA ASP A 253 30.11 26.37 -14.92
C ASP A 253 29.27 27.23 -15.87
#